data_AF-A0A954X6N6-F1
#
_entry.id   AF-A0A954X6N6-F1
#
_cell.length_a   1.000
_cell.length_b   1.000
_cell.length_c   1.000
_cell.angle_alpha   90.00
_cell.angle_beta   90.00
_cell.angle_gamma   90.00
#
_symmetry.space_group_name_H-M   'P 1'
#
loop_
_entity.id
_entity.type
_entity.pdbx_description
1 polymer ?
#
loop_
_entity_poly.entity_id
_entity_poly.type
_entity_poly.pdbx_seq_one_letter_code
_entity_poly.pdbx_strand_id
1 'polypeptide(L)'
;MVVAEYDGETGPDDSNSSPTETKIKVTWSASVTDEPIDSDWYGKPIRTKNDETIHGLTERLADDVCTIERNFSFVNRYALRQYRRAVNSDTFMGWPPGTVRIIDDTAEATYVNGVADYWTVRMSFQFREPFNTTPEKAWYKRVRHEGMWVRDAAGQVPHHAWDLKTKTWVTKPILLKEDGTREDDPDNAYWLEIRTLGALPFNALGFFD
;
A
#
# COMPACT_ATOMS: atom_id res chain seq x y z
N MET A 1 17.33 -9.78 9.22
CA MET A 1 16.50 -8.65 9.67
C MET A 1 17.46 -7.52 10.00
N VAL A 2 17.41 -6.40 9.28
CA VAL A 2 18.25 -5.22 9.57
C VAL A 2 17.31 -4.20 10.17
N VAL A 3 17.48 -3.93 11.46
CA VAL A 3 16.79 -2.84 12.16
C VAL A 3 17.67 -1.61 11.97
N ALA A 4 17.10 -0.53 11.44
CA ALA A 4 17.78 0.75 11.37
C ALA A 4 17.42 1.54 12.63
N GLU A 5 18.43 2.06 13.31
CA GLU A 5 18.27 2.97 14.44
C GLU A 5 18.59 4.38 13.94
N TYR A 6 17.63 5.30 14.12
CA TYR A 6 17.81 6.73 13.88
C TYR A 6 17.67 7.44 15.23
N ASP A 7 18.52 8.44 15.48
CA ASP A 7 18.56 9.17 16.74
C ASP A 7 18.28 10.66 16.50
N GLY A 8 17.42 11.22 17.34
CA GLY A 8 17.04 12.62 17.36
C GLY A 8 16.52 12.99 18.75
N GLU A 9 17.15 13.96 19.40
CA GLU A 9 16.71 14.49 20.70
C GLU A 9 15.97 15.82 20.53
N THR A 10 14.92 16.04 21.33
CA THR A 10 14.18 17.32 21.38
C THR A 10 14.69 18.13 22.57
N GLY A 11 15.39 19.25 22.32
CA GLY A 11 15.96 20.12 23.35
C GLY A 11 15.18 21.43 23.57
N PRO A 12 15.49 22.19 24.63
CA PRO A 12 14.88 23.50 24.90
C PRO A 12 15.28 24.54 23.85
N ASP A 13 14.36 25.44 23.51
CA ASP A 13 14.45 26.48 22.45
C ASP A 13 15.28 27.69 22.96
N ASP A 14 16.63 27.57 22.99
CA ASP A 14 17.56 28.62 23.40
C ASP A 14 18.58 28.98 22.27
N SER A 15 19.32 30.08 22.44
CA SER A 15 20.26 30.58 21.41
C SER A 15 21.52 29.71 21.22
N ASN A 16 21.64 28.60 21.96
CA ASN A 16 22.73 27.64 21.92
C ASN A 16 22.25 26.22 21.52
N SER A 17 20.97 26.06 21.19
CA SER A 17 20.37 24.77 20.83
C SER A 17 20.98 24.16 19.57
N SER A 18 21.21 22.86 19.61
CA SER A 18 21.68 22.11 18.45
C SER A 18 20.60 22.11 17.36
N PRO A 19 20.94 22.22 16.05
CA PRO A 19 19.96 22.11 14.97
C PRO A 19 19.09 20.84 15.03
N THR A 20 19.60 19.76 15.65
CA THR A 20 18.85 18.51 15.88
C THR A 20 17.71 18.64 16.89
N GLU A 21 17.75 19.65 17.76
CA GLU A 21 16.75 19.95 18.79
C GLU A 21 15.57 20.77 18.25
N THR A 22 15.60 21.11 16.95
CA THR A 22 14.53 21.86 16.30
C THR A 22 13.22 21.06 16.38
N LYS A 23 12.14 21.75 16.75
CA LYS A 23 10.79 21.16 16.81
C LYS A 23 10.42 20.49 15.48
N ILE A 24 9.84 19.29 15.59
CA ILE A 24 9.32 18.52 14.46
C ILE A 24 8.23 19.33 13.76
N LYS A 25 8.29 19.43 12.43
CA LYS A 25 7.22 20.04 11.63
C LYS A 25 6.38 18.94 11.00
N VAL A 26 5.07 19.00 11.23
CA VAL A 26 4.09 18.03 10.73
C VAL A 26 3.09 18.77 9.85
N THR A 27 2.97 18.35 8.59
CA THR A 27 2.04 18.94 7.62
C THR A 27 1.12 17.86 7.07
N TRP A 28 -0.19 18.10 7.08
CA TRP A 28 -1.19 17.20 6.50
C TRP A 28 -1.70 17.72 5.17
N SER A 29 -1.96 16.81 4.25
CA SER A 29 -2.51 17.04 2.93
C SER A 29 -3.31 15.81 2.49
N ALA A 30 -4.01 15.90 1.36
CA ALA A 30 -4.73 14.76 0.79
C ALA A 30 -4.14 14.40 -0.58
N SER A 31 -4.03 13.10 -0.86
CA SER A 31 -3.71 12.55 -2.17
C SER A 31 -4.93 11.82 -2.70
N VAL A 32 -5.29 12.05 -3.96
CA VAL A 32 -6.46 11.40 -4.58
C VAL A 32 -5.99 10.51 -5.72
N THR A 33 -6.40 9.24 -5.68
CA THR A 33 -6.09 8.25 -6.71
C THR A 33 -7.36 7.62 -7.25
N ASP A 34 -7.46 7.47 -8.56
CA ASP A 34 -8.51 6.68 -9.21
C ASP A 34 -8.14 5.21 -9.13
N GLU A 35 -8.93 4.41 -8.41
CA GLU A 35 -8.76 2.96 -8.32
C GLU A 35 -9.97 2.24 -8.92
N PRO A 36 -9.76 1.11 -9.61
CA PRO A 36 -10.87 0.34 -10.15
C PRO A 36 -11.75 -0.20 -9.03
N ILE A 37 -13.06 -0.12 -9.22
CA ILE A 37 -14.04 -0.67 -8.28
C ILE A 37 -14.82 -1.81 -8.91
N ASP A 38 -15.07 -2.84 -8.12
CA ASP A 38 -15.80 -4.04 -8.50
C ASP A 38 -17.11 -4.23 -7.72
N SER A 39 -17.25 -3.55 -6.59
CA SER A 39 -18.43 -3.60 -5.74
C SER A 39 -18.96 -2.22 -5.38
N ASP A 40 -20.26 -2.14 -5.15
CA ASP A 40 -20.90 -0.96 -4.60
C ASP A 40 -20.56 -0.75 -3.12
N TRP A 41 -21.09 0.33 -2.55
CA TRP A 41 -20.93 0.68 -1.13
C TRP A 41 -21.38 -0.43 -0.16
N TYR A 42 -22.32 -1.28 -0.56
CA TYR A 42 -22.81 -2.40 0.25
C TYR A 42 -22.03 -3.70 0.01
N GLY A 43 -20.92 -3.64 -0.73
CA GLY A 43 -20.11 -4.80 -1.08
C GLY A 43 -20.74 -5.70 -2.14
N LYS A 44 -21.77 -5.24 -2.85
CA LYS A 44 -22.39 -6.02 -3.92
C LYS A 44 -21.66 -5.82 -5.23
N PRO A 45 -21.42 -6.86 -6.04
CA PRO A 45 -20.78 -6.71 -7.34
C PRO A 45 -21.52 -5.73 -8.26
N ILE A 46 -20.77 -4.88 -8.96
CA ILE A 46 -21.32 -3.96 -9.94
C ILE A 46 -21.54 -4.69 -11.27
N ARG A 47 -22.81 -4.76 -11.68
CA ARG A 47 -23.27 -5.56 -12.82
C ARG A 47 -24.38 -4.89 -13.62
N THR A 48 -24.57 -5.37 -14.85
CA THR A 48 -25.74 -5.01 -15.67
C THR A 48 -27.00 -5.71 -15.15
N LYS A 49 -28.17 -5.34 -15.69
CA LYS A 49 -29.43 -6.04 -15.38
C LYS A 49 -29.47 -7.50 -15.83
N ASN A 50 -28.50 -7.93 -16.65
CA ASN A 50 -28.37 -9.30 -17.14
C ASN A 50 -27.23 -10.05 -16.43
N ASP A 51 -26.81 -9.61 -15.24
CA ASP A 51 -25.74 -10.21 -14.42
C ASP A 51 -24.34 -10.22 -15.06
N GLU A 52 -24.14 -9.40 -16.09
CA GLU A 52 -22.82 -9.23 -16.69
C GLU A 52 -22.00 -8.24 -15.86
N THR A 53 -20.73 -8.56 -15.59
CA THR A 53 -19.85 -7.66 -14.85
C THR A 53 -19.50 -6.43 -15.67
N ILE A 54 -19.53 -5.26 -15.02
CA ILE A 54 -19.10 -4.02 -15.65
C ILE A 54 -17.63 -3.80 -15.33
N HIS A 55 -16.81 -3.68 -16.37
CA HIS A 55 -15.38 -3.41 -16.24
C HIS A 55 -15.08 -1.92 -16.47
N GLY A 56 -13.98 -1.44 -15.90
CA GLY A 56 -13.46 -0.09 -16.15
C GLY A 56 -14.13 1.02 -15.35
N LEU A 57 -14.93 0.68 -14.34
CA LEU A 57 -15.39 1.66 -13.35
C LEU A 57 -14.25 1.95 -12.37
N THR A 58 -14.09 3.23 -12.04
CA THR A 58 -13.08 3.71 -11.08
C THR A 58 -13.74 4.62 -10.06
N GLU A 59 -13.22 4.60 -8.84
CA GLU A 59 -13.58 5.51 -7.77
C GLU A 59 -12.38 6.32 -7.32
N ARG A 60 -12.63 7.57 -6.90
CA ARG A 60 -11.61 8.47 -6.36
C ARG A 60 -11.43 8.17 -4.89
N LEU A 61 -10.38 7.40 -4.57
CA LEU A 61 -9.96 7.20 -3.19
C LEU A 61 -9.10 8.38 -2.76
N ALA A 62 -9.51 9.04 -1.68
CA ALA A 62 -8.74 10.10 -1.04
C ALA A 62 -8.00 9.51 0.16
N ASP A 63 -6.68 9.52 0.09
CA ASP A 63 -5.77 9.11 1.16
C ASP A 63 -5.20 10.36 1.85
N ASP A 64 -5.02 10.30 3.16
CA ASP A 64 -4.30 11.35 3.87
C ASP A 64 -2.79 11.21 3.65
N VAL A 65 -2.09 12.33 3.56
CA VAL A 65 -0.64 12.40 3.44
C VAL A 65 -0.09 13.30 4.55
N CYS A 66 0.66 12.70 5.48
CA CYS A 66 1.42 13.41 6.50
C CYS A 66 2.85 13.56 6.03
N THR A 67 3.36 14.79 6.03
CA THR A 67 4.76 15.08 5.77
C THR A 67 5.42 15.58 7.04
N ILE A 68 6.45 14.87 7.48
CA ILE A 68 7.21 15.16 8.70
C ILE A 68 8.61 15.63 8.29
N GLU A 69 9.03 16.77 8.81
CA GLU A 69 10.40 17.30 8.68
C GLU A 69 11.08 17.30 10.04
N ARG A 70 12.24 16.65 10.13
CA ARG A 70 13.06 16.53 11.33
C ARG A 70 14.55 16.52 10.96
N ASN A 71 15.37 17.08 11.85
CA ASN A 71 16.83 17.03 11.70
C ASN A 71 17.40 15.79 12.40
N PHE A 72 18.31 15.08 11.74
CA PHE A 72 18.97 13.88 12.23
C PHE A 72 20.50 14.05 12.19
N SER A 73 21.20 13.46 13.15
CA SER A 73 22.67 13.39 13.13
C SER A 73 23.19 12.44 12.05
N PHE A 74 22.40 11.40 11.73
CA PHE A 74 22.77 10.39 10.74
C PHE A 74 21.55 9.82 10.01
N VAL A 75 21.73 9.48 8.73
CA VAL A 75 20.68 8.88 7.89
C VAL A 75 21.21 7.69 7.11
N ASN A 76 20.66 6.50 7.37
CA ASN A 76 20.95 5.32 6.58
C ASN A 76 20.10 5.25 5.30
N ARG A 77 20.60 5.83 4.20
CA ARG A 77 19.90 5.83 2.90
C ARG A 77 19.64 4.42 2.34
N TYR A 78 20.47 3.43 2.65
CA TYR A 78 20.25 2.05 2.20
C TYR A 78 19.08 1.39 2.93
N ALA A 79 18.97 1.60 4.25
CA ALA A 79 17.83 1.14 5.03
C ALA A 79 16.52 1.80 4.55
N LEU A 80 16.51 3.11 4.32
CA LEU A 80 15.33 3.84 3.81
C LEU A 80 14.77 3.24 2.51
N ARG A 81 15.61 2.68 1.64
CA ARG A 81 15.14 1.99 0.43
C ARG A 81 14.24 0.79 0.73
N GLN A 82 14.47 0.07 1.83
CA GLN A 82 13.63 -1.05 2.24
C GLN A 82 12.28 -0.56 2.78
N TYR A 83 12.31 0.53 3.55
CA TYR A 83 11.12 1.19 4.07
C TYR A 83 10.18 1.72 2.99
N ARG A 84 10.71 2.27 1.88
CA ARG A 84 9.90 2.66 0.70
C ARG A 84 9.17 1.48 0.03
N ARG A 85 9.61 0.24 0.28
CA ARG A 85 9.00 -0.98 -0.25
C ARG A 85 8.21 -1.74 0.83
N ALA A 86 7.84 -1.05 1.91
CA ALA A 86 7.13 -1.62 3.04
C ALA A 86 5.96 -0.73 3.47
N VAL A 87 5.04 -1.34 4.22
CA VAL A 87 4.02 -0.67 5.02
C VAL A 87 4.39 -0.74 6.50
N ASN A 88 3.78 0.08 7.35
CA ASN A 88 4.01 0.04 8.79
C ASN A 88 3.63 -1.33 9.38
N SER A 89 4.50 -1.92 10.21
CA SER A 89 4.18 -3.14 10.96
C SER A 89 3.66 -2.87 12.38
N ASP A 90 3.79 -1.64 12.84
CA ASP A 90 3.41 -1.14 14.16
C ASP A 90 2.36 -0.03 14.05
N THR A 91 1.72 0.32 15.16
CA THR A 91 0.82 1.49 15.19
C THR A 91 1.66 2.75 14.98
N PHE A 92 1.33 3.53 13.96
CA PHE A 92 2.06 4.74 13.60
C PHE A 92 1.09 5.91 13.53
N MET A 93 1.30 6.94 14.36
CA MET A 93 0.42 8.11 14.47
C MET A 93 -1.08 7.76 14.67
N GLY A 94 -1.36 6.71 15.44
CA GLY A 94 -2.73 6.23 15.71
C GLY A 94 -3.32 5.33 14.62
N TRP A 95 -2.64 5.14 13.49
CA TRP A 95 -3.08 4.25 12.43
C TRP A 95 -2.60 2.82 12.65
N PRO A 96 -3.43 1.80 12.37
CA PRO A 96 -3.08 0.41 12.61
C PRO A 96 -1.99 -0.09 11.65
N PRO A 97 -1.30 -1.20 11.98
CA PRO A 97 -0.37 -1.86 11.08
C PRO A 97 -0.98 -2.12 9.69
N GLY A 98 -0.17 -1.92 8.65
CA GLY A 98 -0.52 -2.20 7.27
C GLY A 98 -1.18 -1.05 6.50
N THR A 99 -1.46 0.09 7.13
CA THR A 99 -2.23 1.20 6.53
C THR A 99 -1.38 2.37 6.07
N VAL A 100 -0.14 2.47 6.54
CA VAL A 100 0.76 3.59 6.26
C VAL A 100 1.91 3.13 5.37
N ARG A 101 2.24 3.92 4.35
CA ARG A 101 3.43 3.71 3.52
C ARG A 101 4.18 5.02 3.29
N ILE A 102 5.46 4.92 2.95
CA ILE A 102 6.25 6.08 2.53
C ILE A 102 6.06 6.29 1.03
N ILE A 103 5.72 7.52 0.63
CA ILE A 103 5.54 7.91 -0.77
C ILE A 103 6.66 8.79 -1.29
N ASP A 104 7.29 9.57 -0.41
CA ASP A 104 8.40 10.44 -0.77
C ASP A 104 9.32 10.65 0.43
N ASP A 105 10.60 10.91 0.15
CA ASP A 105 11.58 11.30 1.15
C ASP A 105 12.72 12.12 0.56
N THR A 106 13.05 13.21 1.23
CA THR A 106 14.23 14.02 0.96
C THR A 106 15.16 14.02 2.16
N ALA A 107 16.46 14.09 1.91
CA ALA A 107 17.49 14.19 2.94
C ALA A 107 18.58 15.13 2.45
N GLU A 108 18.76 16.25 3.15
CA GLU A 108 19.72 17.30 2.81
C GLU A 108 20.78 17.37 3.90
N ALA A 109 22.05 17.21 3.54
CA ALA A 109 23.16 17.32 4.48
C ALA A 109 23.67 18.76 4.55
N THR A 110 23.78 19.27 5.78
CA THR A 110 24.47 20.53 6.06
C THR A 110 25.90 20.23 6.47
N TYR A 111 26.87 20.90 5.82
CA TYR A 111 28.28 20.75 6.11
C TYR A 111 28.83 21.98 6.82
N VAL A 112 29.56 21.77 7.91
CA VAL A 112 30.32 22.80 8.62
C VAL A 112 31.78 22.40 8.58
N ASN A 113 32.64 23.27 8.03
CA ASN A 113 34.08 23.01 7.89
C ASN A 113 34.43 21.70 7.15
N GLY A 114 33.59 21.27 6.19
CA GLY A 114 33.80 20.06 5.39
C GLY A 114 33.38 18.75 6.06
N VAL A 115 32.79 18.80 7.26
CA VAL A 115 32.21 17.65 7.95
C VAL A 115 30.69 17.79 7.91
N ALA A 116 29.96 16.69 7.66
CA ALA A 116 28.51 16.67 7.75
C ALA A 116 28.11 16.87 9.22
N ASP A 117 27.38 17.95 9.49
CA ASP A 117 26.96 18.35 10.82
C ASP A 117 25.61 17.71 11.18
N TYR A 118 24.60 17.96 10.35
CA TYR A 118 23.28 17.34 10.48
C TYR A 118 22.60 17.16 9.12
N TRP A 119 21.53 16.37 9.13
CA TRP A 119 20.67 16.11 7.97
C TRP A 119 19.28 16.65 8.23
N THR A 120 18.76 17.50 7.35
CA THR A 120 17.34 17.82 7.33
C THR A 120 16.63 16.76 6.49
N VAL A 121 15.79 15.95 7.14
CA VAL A 121 15.06 14.87 6.49
C VAL A 121 13.58 15.18 6.50
N ARG A 122 12.97 15.08 5.32
CA ARG A 122 11.53 15.23 5.14
C ARG A 122 10.99 13.92 4.59
N MET A 123 10.01 13.33 5.27
CA MET A 123 9.35 12.10 4.83
C MET A 123 7.85 12.32 4.70
N SER A 124 7.30 11.87 3.57
CA SER A 124 5.87 11.88 3.31
C SER A 124 5.31 10.46 3.44
N PHE A 125 4.38 10.32 4.38
CA PHE A 125 3.64 9.10 4.68
C PHE A 125 2.22 9.22 4.12
N GLN A 126 1.79 8.23 3.36
CA GLN A 126 0.43 8.11 2.89
C GLN A 126 -0.32 7.11 3.77
N PHE A 127 -1.48 7.52 4.27
CA PHE A 127 -2.37 6.77 5.14
C PHE A 127 -3.60 6.38 4.36
N ARG A 128 -3.87 5.08 4.33
CA ARG A 128 -5.00 4.53 3.58
C ARG A 128 -5.99 3.88 4.51
N GLU A 129 -7.23 4.33 4.42
CA GLU A 129 -8.35 3.62 5.02
C GLU A 129 -8.62 2.33 4.23
N PRO A 130 -8.76 1.17 4.89
CA PRO A 130 -9.05 -0.08 4.19
C PRO A 130 -10.44 -0.04 3.54
N PHE A 131 -10.48 -0.15 2.23
CA PHE A 131 -11.73 -0.21 1.46
C PHE A 131 -12.01 -1.66 1.01
N ASN A 132 -13.14 -2.23 1.42
CA ASN A 132 -13.54 -3.61 1.13
C ASN A 132 -12.46 -4.66 1.45
N THR A 133 -11.62 -4.37 2.45
CA THR A 133 -10.50 -5.21 2.87
C THR A 133 -10.14 -4.94 4.34
N THR A 134 -9.14 -5.64 4.87
CA THR A 134 -8.64 -5.44 6.25
C THR A 134 -7.46 -4.45 6.28
N PRO A 135 -7.13 -3.84 7.43
CA PRO A 135 -5.96 -2.96 7.58
C PRO A 135 -4.67 -3.51 6.99
N GLU A 136 -4.39 -4.79 7.22
CA GLU A 136 -3.19 -5.48 6.73
C GLU A 136 -3.10 -5.57 5.20
N LYS A 137 -4.25 -5.45 4.53
CA LYS A 137 -4.43 -5.64 3.09
C LYS A 137 -4.75 -4.33 2.36
N ALA A 138 -4.72 -3.19 3.03
CA ALA A 138 -5.05 -1.88 2.47
C ALA A 138 -4.26 -1.53 1.19
N TRP A 139 -3.03 -2.05 1.06
CA TRP A 139 -2.16 -1.84 -0.11
C TRP A 139 -2.00 -3.06 -1.03
N TYR A 140 -2.78 -4.12 -0.80
CA TYR A 140 -2.69 -5.32 -1.64
C TYR A 140 -3.28 -5.00 -3.01
N LYS A 141 -2.76 -5.68 -4.03
CA LYS A 141 -3.38 -5.64 -5.34
C LYS A 141 -4.50 -6.65 -5.36
N ARG A 142 -5.73 -6.16 -5.50
CA ARG A 142 -6.92 -6.97 -5.62
C ARG A 142 -7.28 -7.09 -7.09
N VAL A 143 -7.32 -8.32 -7.59
CA VAL A 143 -7.72 -8.62 -8.97
C VAL A 143 -8.70 -9.78 -8.99
N ARG A 144 -9.68 -9.74 -9.88
CA ARG A 144 -10.64 -10.83 -10.00
C ARG A 144 -9.92 -12.07 -10.51
N HIS A 145 -10.25 -13.23 -9.97
CA HIS A 145 -9.71 -14.48 -10.45
C HIS A 145 -10.44 -14.88 -11.73
N GLU A 146 -9.87 -14.46 -12.86
CA GLU A 146 -10.40 -14.74 -14.19
C GLU A 146 -9.27 -15.16 -15.14
N GLY A 147 -9.62 -15.98 -16.13
CA GLY A 147 -8.62 -16.48 -17.08
C GLY A 147 -9.21 -17.23 -18.27
N MET A 148 -8.34 -17.55 -19.22
CA MET A 148 -8.68 -18.36 -20.40
C MET A 148 -8.50 -19.86 -20.16
N TRP A 149 -7.91 -20.22 -19.02
CA TRP A 149 -7.57 -21.58 -18.64
C TRP A 149 -8.35 -21.97 -17.40
N VAL A 150 -8.80 -23.22 -17.35
CA VAL A 150 -9.65 -23.75 -16.28
C VAL A 150 -9.25 -25.18 -15.95
N ARG A 151 -9.57 -25.61 -14.73
CA ARG A 151 -9.49 -27.01 -14.32
C ARG A 151 -10.88 -27.62 -14.28
N ASP A 152 -11.03 -28.85 -14.76
CA ASP A 152 -12.29 -29.60 -14.62
C ASP A 152 -12.59 -29.97 -13.15
N ALA A 153 -11.53 -30.17 -12.35
CA ALA A 153 -11.61 -30.36 -10.91
C ALA A 153 -10.35 -29.84 -10.20
N ALA A 154 -10.48 -29.55 -8.89
CA ALA A 154 -9.37 -29.11 -8.05
C ALA A 154 -8.12 -29.99 -8.23
N GLY A 155 -6.97 -29.38 -8.51
CA GLY A 155 -5.69 -30.06 -8.68
C GLY A 155 -5.43 -30.70 -10.06
N GLN A 156 -6.42 -30.78 -10.95
CA GLN A 156 -6.22 -31.32 -12.31
C GLN A 156 -5.49 -30.35 -13.23
N VAL A 157 -4.80 -30.86 -14.26
CA VAL A 157 -4.04 -30.02 -15.21
C VAL A 157 -4.98 -29.02 -15.89
N PRO A 158 -4.64 -27.72 -15.94
CA PRO A 158 -5.48 -26.73 -16.59
C PRO A 158 -5.51 -26.93 -18.11
N HIS A 159 -6.66 -26.67 -18.72
CA HIS A 159 -6.84 -26.63 -20.18
C HIS A 159 -7.55 -25.35 -20.60
N HIS A 160 -7.57 -25.05 -21.90
CA HIS A 160 -8.30 -23.89 -22.40
C HIS A 160 -9.80 -24.07 -22.14
N ALA A 161 -10.43 -23.04 -21.57
CA ALA A 161 -11.85 -23.06 -21.28
C ALA A 161 -12.68 -23.11 -22.57
N TRP A 162 -13.80 -23.84 -22.52
CA TRP A 162 -14.81 -23.88 -23.58
C TRP A 162 -16.09 -23.17 -23.14
N ASP A 163 -16.79 -22.61 -24.12
CA ASP A 163 -18.16 -22.14 -23.95
C ASP A 163 -19.10 -23.34 -23.72
N LEU A 164 -19.93 -23.26 -22.68
CA LEU A 164 -20.80 -24.38 -22.29
C LEU A 164 -21.87 -24.70 -23.33
N LYS A 165 -22.29 -23.72 -24.14
CA LYS A 165 -23.34 -23.85 -25.16
C LYS A 165 -22.75 -24.24 -26.51
N THR A 166 -21.75 -23.51 -27.00
CA THR A 166 -21.21 -23.71 -28.36
C THR A 166 -20.13 -24.78 -28.42
N LYS A 167 -19.56 -25.18 -27.27
CA LYS A 167 -18.42 -26.11 -27.18
C LYS A 167 -17.18 -25.64 -27.96
N THR A 168 -17.06 -24.34 -28.22
CA THR A 168 -15.87 -23.71 -28.80
C THR A 168 -15.01 -23.10 -27.71
N TRP A 169 -13.76 -22.78 -28.01
CA TRP A 169 -12.90 -22.03 -27.08
C TRP A 169 -13.52 -20.68 -26.73
N VAL A 170 -13.41 -20.30 -25.46
CA VAL A 170 -13.81 -18.96 -25.02
C VAL A 170 -12.90 -17.92 -25.65
N THR A 171 -13.43 -16.74 -25.95
CA THR A 171 -12.65 -15.59 -26.47
C THR A 171 -12.50 -14.48 -25.43
N LYS A 172 -13.09 -14.67 -24.24
CA LYS A 172 -13.02 -13.76 -23.10
C LYS A 172 -12.69 -14.58 -21.84
N PRO A 173 -11.97 -13.99 -20.87
CA PRO A 173 -11.73 -14.64 -19.58
C PRO A 173 -13.05 -15.08 -18.92
N ILE A 174 -13.03 -16.24 -18.29
CA ILE A 174 -14.12 -16.73 -17.45
C ILE A 174 -13.74 -16.61 -15.98
N LEU A 175 -14.74 -16.61 -15.11
CA LEU A 175 -14.53 -16.57 -13.67
C LEU A 175 -14.01 -17.92 -13.18
N LEU A 176 -13.11 -17.83 -12.21
CA LEU A 176 -12.47 -18.97 -11.59
C LEU A 176 -12.69 -18.93 -10.07
N LYS A 177 -12.90 -20.11 -9.49
CA LYS A 177 -12.87 -20.32 -8.04
C LYS A 177 -11.43 -20.32 -7.53
N GLU A 178 -11.27 -20.35 -6.21
CA GLU A 178 -9.95 -20.44 -5.56
C GLU A 178 -9.08 -21.58 -6.09
N ASP A 179 -9.69 -22.73 -6.39
CA ASP A 179 -9.00 -23.93 -6.86
C ASP A 179 -8.70 -23.95 -8.38
N GLY A 180 -9.10 -22.88 -9.10
CA GLY A 180 -8.95 -22.75 -10.55
C GLY A 180 -9.99 -23.51 -11.37
N THR A 181 -11.04 -24.05 -10.74
CA THR A 181 -12.23 -24.53 -11.45
C THR A 181 -13.14 -23.36 -11.85
N ARG A 182 -14.08 -23.61 -12.76
CA ARG A 182 -15.00 -22.58 -13.26
C ARG A 182 -15.93 -22.08 -12.15
N GLU A 183 -16.11 -20.76 -12.11
CA GLU A 183 -17.20 -20.10 -11.41
C GLU A 183 -18.23 -19.61 -12.44
N ASP A 184 -19.51 -19.91 -12.20
CA ASP A 184 -20.62 -19.54 -13.09
C ASP A 184 -21.50 -18.45 -12.47
N ASP A 185 -21.37 -18.22 -11.16
CA ASP A 185 -22.05 -17.17 -10.43
C ASP A 185 -21.10 -15.98 -10.17
N PRO A 186 -21.33 -14.82 -10.83
CA PRO A 186 -20.55 -13.61 -10.60
C PRO A 186 -20.51 -13.15 -9.13
N ASP A 187 -21.52 -13.49 -8.33
CA ASP A 187 -21.60 -13.14 -6.91
C ASP A 187 -20.64 -13.97 -6.04
N ASN A 188 -20.22 -15.15 -6.53
CA ASN A 188 -19.23 -16.00 -5.88
C ASN A 188 -17.82 -15.82 -6.45
N ALA A 189 -17.58 -14.73 -7.19
CA ALA A 189 -16.28 -14.49 -7.79
C ALA A 189 -15.16 -14.46 -6.74
N TYR A 190 -14.12 -15.24 -6.98
CA TYR A 190 -12.93 -15.25 -6.13
C TYR A 190 -12.01 -14.08 -6.49
N TRP A 191 -11.42 -13.45 -5.49
CA TRP A 191 -10.52 -12.32 -5.63
C TRP A 191 -9.12 -12.72 -5.20
N LEU A 192 -8.15 -12.51 -6.08
CA LEU A 192 -6.74 -12.65 -5.75
C LEU A 192 -6.28 -11.39 -5.03
N GLU A 193 -5.80 -11.56 -3.80
CA GLU A 193 -5.22 -10.48 -3.00
C GLU A 193 -3.69 -10.68 -2.95
N ILE A 194 -2.98 -9.86 -3.71
CA ILE A 194 -1.55 -10.03 -3.95
C ILE A 194 -0.77 -9.00 -3.13
N ARG A 195 0.00 -9.50 -2.17
CA ARG A 195 0.94 -8.68 -1.39
C ARG A 195 2.11 -8.25 -2.29
N THR A 196 2.27 -6.94 -2.47
CA THR A 196 3.39 -6.37 -3.25
C THR A 196 4.42 -5.61 -2.41
N LEU A 197 4.07 -5.28 -1.15
CA LEU A 197 4.90 -4.54 -0.21
C LEU A 197 5.24 -5.38 1.03
N GLY A 198 6.46 -5.20 1.57
CA GLY A 198 6.88 -5.76 2.85
C GLY A 198 6.22 -5.07 4.04
N ALA A 199 6.62 -5.39 5.27
CA ALA A 199 6.20 -4.68 6.47
C ALA A 199 7.41 -4.41 7.38
N LEU A 200 7.55 -3.19 7.89
CA LEU A 200 8.65 -2.75 8.75
C LEU A 200 8.14 -1.77 9.83
N PRO A 201 8.78 -1.69 11.01
CA PRO A 201 8.33 -0.83 12.09
C PRO A 201 8.67 0.63 11.77
N PHE A 202 7.65 1.48 11.62
CA PHE A 202 7.83 2.88 11.23
C PHE A 202 8.23 3.76 12.42
N ASN A 203 7.88 3.40 13.66
CA ASN A 203 8.39 4.13 14.83
C ASN A 203 9.91 3.99 14.96
N ALA A 204 10.52 2.93 14.43
CA ALA A 204 11.98 2.78 14.40
C ALA A 204 12.69 3.83 13.52
N LEU A 205 11.96 4.59 12.69
CA LEU A 205 12.52 5.67 11.89
C LEU A 205 12.79 6.95 12.70
N GLY A 206 12.29 7.07 13.93
CA GLY A 206 12.56 8.21 14.80
C GLY A 206 11.95 9.53 14.29
N PHE A 207 10.82 9.50 13.59
CA PHE A 207 10.14 10.72 13.11
C PHE A 207 9.04 11.21 14.05
N PHE A 208 8.56 10.34 14.95
CA PHE A 208 7.37 10.60 15.73
C PHE A 208 7.48 9.83 17.05
N ASP A 209 8.10 10.48 18.02
CA ASP A 209 8.43 9.95 19.34
C ASP A 209 8.21 11.06 20.39
#